data_AF-A0A820NP44-F1
#
_entry.id   AF-A0A820NP44-F1
#
_cell.length_a   1.000
_cell.length_b   1.000
_cell.length_c   1.000
_cell.angle_alpha   90.00
_cell.angle_beta   90.00
_cell.angle_gamma   90.00
#
_symmetry.space_group_name_H-M   'P 1'
#
loop_
_entity.id
_entity.type
_entity.pdbx_description
1 polymer ?
#
loop_
_entity_poly.entity_id
_entity_poly.type
_entity_poly.pdbx_seq_one_letter_code
_entity_poly.pdbx_strand_id
1 'polypeptide(L)'
;MQLPSASLVILFLVLIIVSIILFWGEQSCSKISSIFSGNCHLSLSESDDFICEPDNVWNERKNVYRAQDKENMMKRQSNIFFLTNWEPNFHCSHARRVGRMGDGGKWVCDPYRLKSRLDCLVYSVGSNGDFSFEVDMKKTMPHCEIHTFDQNRYVCPKDICIFHQITFGNGTHPPGSKSWTTIIQELNHVQRKINVLKIDIEGGEYFFFPLLMQASANSLPQQILVELHPIDPNMIHGFFELLRERHYVIFNKEPNLIAGHRFFEYAFLKLNPLFFKSLPASSGTK
;
A
#
# COMPACT_ATOMS: atom_id res chain seq x y z
N MET A 1 -18.48 63.08 37.02
CA MET A 1 -18.47 61.94 36.08
C MET A 1 -19.92 61.58 35.79
N GLN A 2 -20.45 62.03 34.64
CA GLN A 2 -21.83 61.75 34.23
C GLN A 2 -21.86 60.39 33.54
N LEU A 3 -22.61 59.45 34.11
CA LEU A 3 -22.88 58.16 33.51
C LEU A 3 -23.65 58.38 32.19
N PRO A 4 -23.30 57.68 31.09
CA PRO A 4 -24.02 57.82 29.83
C PRO A 4 -25.49 57.41 30.02
N SER A 5 -26.40 58.12 29.34
CA SER A 5 -27.83 57.82 29.39
C SER A 5 -28.11 56.40 28.91
N ALA A 6 -29.11 55.73 29.49
CA ALA A 6 -29.47 54.36 29.15
C ALA A 6 -29.70 54.17 27.63
N SER A 7 -30.18 55.21 26.95
CA SER A 7 -30.35 55.23 25.50
C SER A 7 -29.04 55.09 24.72
N LEU A 8 -27.93 55.67 25.21
CA LEU A 8 -26.61 55.55 24.58
C LEU A 8 -26.04 54.14 24.73
N VAL A 9 -26.26 53.50 25.88
CA VAL A 9 -25.80 52.14 26.16
C VAL A 9 -26.57 51.13 25.29
N ILE A 10 -27.87 51.33 25.14
CA ILE A 10 -28.71 50.49 24.27
C ILE A 10 -28.28 50.64 22.80
N LEU A 11 -28.02 51.86 22.33
CA LEU A 11 -27.56 52.09 20.95
C LEU A 11 -26.22 51.39 20.68
N PHE A 12 -25.30 51.41 21.65
CA PHE A 12 -24.00 50.76 21.54
C PHE A 12 -24.12 49.23 21.52
N LEU A 13 -24.99 48.66 22.34
CA LEU A 13 -25.26 47.21 22.35
C LEU A 13 -25.94 46.75 21.05
N VAL A 14 -26.88 47.53 20.51
CA VAL A 14 -27.53 47.24 19.23
C VAL A 14 -26.50 47.28 18.09
N LEU A 15 -25.59 48.27 18.09
CA LEU A 15 -24.52 48.33 17.10
C LEU A 15 -23.57 47.13 17.19
N ILE A 16 -23.19 46.70 18.39
CA ILE A 16 -22.36 45.49 18.59
C ILE A 16 -23.09 44.25 18.09
N ILE A 17 -24.38 44.09 18.39
CA ILE A 17 -25.18 42.93 17.93
C ILE A 17 -25.33 42.93 16.41
N VAL A 18 -25.58 44.09 15.79
CA VAL A 18 -25.65 44.23 14.33
C VAL A 18 -24.27 43.94 13.70
N SER A 19 -23.17 44.41 14.30
CA SER A 19 -21.82 44.08 13.83
C SER A 19 -21.51 42.59 13.97
N ILE A 20 -21.94 41.92 15.05
CA ILE A 20 -21.76 40.47 15.24
C ILE A 20 -22.63 39.69 14.24
N ILE A 21 -23.88 40.10 14.00
CA ILE A 21 -24.77 39.47 13.01
C ILE A 21 -24.22 39.65 11.58
N LEU A 22 -23.66 40.82 11.26
CA LEU A 22 -23.00 41.07 9.98
C LEU A 22 -21.67 40.28 9.85
N PHE A 23 -20.90 40.13 10.94
CA PHE A 23 -19.67 39.31 10.94
C PHE A 23 -19.94 37.80 10.90
N TRP A 24 -21.09 37.34 11.40
CA TRP A 24 -21.49 35.92 11.38
C TRP A 24 -22.43 35.58 10.20
N GLY A 25 -22.83 36.58 9.41
CA GLY A 25 -23.75 36.45 8.26
C GLY A 25 -23.08 36.09 6.93
N GLU A 26 -21.75 36.12 6.82
CA GLU A 26 -21.02 35.78 5.59
C GLU A 26 -19.87 34.80 5.85
N GLN A 27 -20.22 33.61 6.36
CA GLN A 27 -19.48 32.38 6.00
C GLN A 27 -20.49 31.32 5.55
N SER A 28 -21.32 31.69 4.57
CA SER A 28 -21.61 30.70 3.53
C SER A 28 -20.24 30.42 2.91
N CYS A 29 -19.66 29.28 3.27
CA CYS A 29 -18.48 28.77 2.60
C CYS A 29 -18.88 28.66 1.12
N SER A 30 -18.52 29.69 0.35
CA SER A 30 -18.68 29.71 -1.08
C SER A 30 -18.14 28.39 -1.56
N LYS A 31 -18.98 27.60 -2.22
CA LYS A 31 -18.54 26.49 -3.06
C LYS A 31 -17.36 27.02 -3.89
N ILE A 32 -16.15 26.73 -3.44
CA ILE A 32 -14.99 26.70 -4.32
C ILE A 32 -15.20 25.42 -5.13
N SER A 33 -16.17 25.47 -6.05
CA SER A 33 -16.26 24.51 -7.11
C SER A 33 -15.13 24.84 -8.08
N SER A 34 -14.23 23.87 -8.23
CA SER A 34 -13.64 23.49 -9.50
C SER A 34 -12.79 24.53 -10.23
N ILE A 35 -11.65 24.89 -9.65
CA ILE A 35 -10.51 25.35 -10.46
C ILE A 35 -9.32 24.51 -9.99
N PHE A 36 -8.97 23.49 -10.79
CA PHE A 36 -8.08 22.34 -10.51
C PHE A 36 -8.68 21.14 -9.75
N SER A 37 -9.87 20.65 -10.14
CA SER A 37 -10.08 19.20 -10.09
C SER A 37 -9.49 18.62 -11.37
N GLY A 38 -8.19 18.28 -11.36
CA GLY A 38 -7.67 17.44 -12.44
C GLY A 38 -8.57 16.21 -12.54
N ASN A 39 -9.17 15.96 -13.70
CA ASN A 39 -10.02 14.79 -13.90
C ASN A 39 -9.16 13.55 -13.57
N CYS A 40 -9.43 12.88 -12.45
CA CYS A 40 -8.71 11.69 -12.00
C CYS A 40 -9.59 10.44 -12.06
N HIS A 41 -10.63 10.48 -12.90
CA HIS A 41 -11.58 9.38 -13.08
C HIS A 41 -10.89 8.09 -13.54
N LEU A 42 -9.92 8.19 -14.46
CA LEU A 42 -9.17 7.01 -14.91
C LEU A 42 -8.34 6.43 -13.78
N SER A 43 -7.57 7.26 -13.06
CA SER A 43 -6.70 6.75 -12.00
C SER A 43 -7.50 6.13 -10.85
N LEU A 44 -8.63 6.73 -10.45
CA LEU A 44 -9.52 6.15 -9.42
C LEU A 44 -10.08 4.79 -9.86
N SER A 45 -10.68 4.72 -11.05
CA SER A 45 -11.25 3.46 -11.57
C SER A 45 -10.22 2.35 -11.79
N GLU A 46 -9.01 2.70 -12.22
CA GLU A 46 -7.95 1.74 -12.54
C GLU A 46 -7.08 1.34 -11.33
N SER A 47 -7.29 1.96 -10.16
CA SER A 47 -6.53 1.68 -8.94
C SER A 47 -7.40 1.26 -7.74
N ASP A 48 -8.69 0.96 -7.96
CA ASP A 48 -9.67 0.68 -6.91
C ASP A 48 -9.71 1.82 -5.86
N ASP A 49 -9.89 3.04 -6.36
CA ASP A 49 -9.94 4.31 -5.62
C ASP A 49 -8.67 4.60 -4.79
N PHE A 50 -7.55 3.97 -5.15
CA PHE A 50 -6.30 4.14 -4.41
C PHE A 50 -5.44 5.28 -4.91
N ILE A 51 -5.51 5.70 -6.17
CA ILE A 51 -4.70 6.79 -6.72
C ILE A 51 -5.65 7.78 -7.38
N CYS A 52 -5.47 9.07 -7.07
CA CYS A 52 -6.11 10.17 -7.78
C CYS A 52 -4.98 11.04 -8.33
N GLU A 53 -4.84 10.96 -9.64
CA GLU A 53 -3.86 11.63 -10.47
C GLU A 53 -4.56 12.05 -11.77
N PRO A 54 -4.24 13.23 -12.34
CA PRO A 54 -4.85 13.68 -13.60
C PRO A 54 -4.75 12.62 -14.72
N ASP A 55 -5.84 12.44 -15.47
CA ASP A 55 -5.99 11.40 -16.50
C ASP A 55 -4.86 11.42 -17.55
N ASN A 56 -4.34 12.59 -17.91
CA ASN A 56 -3.20 12.71 -18.83
C ASN A 56 -1.91 12.13 -18.24
N VAL A 57 -1.64 12.39 -16.96
CA VAL A 57 -0.48 11.83 -16.24
C VAL A 57 -0.67 10.32 -16.03
N TRP A 58 -1.89 9.88 -15.69
CA TRP A 58 -2.21 8.46 -15.54
C TRP A 58 -2.03 7.69 -16.85
N ASN A 59 -2.42 8.28 -17.99
CA ASN A 59 -2.17 7.69 -19.31
C ASN A 59 -0.67 7.57 -19.62
N GLU A 60 0.13 8.58 -19.28
CA GLU A 60 1.58 8.51 -19.46
C GLU A 60 2.21 7.43 -18.58
N ARG A 61 1.76 7.31 -17.33
CA ARG A 61 2.13 6.22 -16.43
C ARG A 61 1.83 4.84 -17.02
N LYS A 62 0.69 4.66 -17.71
CA LYS A 62 0.38 3.40 -18.41
C LYS A 62 1.36 3.14 -19.55
N ASN A 63 1.81 4.16 -20.27
CA ASN A 63 2.81 4.02 -21.33
C ASN A 63 4.16 3.58 -20.78
N VAL A 64 4.64 4.24 -19.72
CA VAL A 64 5.87 3.89 -19.00
C VAL A 64 5.81 2.47 -18.45
N TYR A 65 4.69 2.11 -17.80
CA TYR A 65 4.45 0.75 -17.33
C TYR A 65 4.60 -0.26 -18.46
N ARG A 66 3.87 -0.11 -19.58
CA ARG A 66 3.90 -1.07 -20.69
C ARG A 66 5.30 -1.25 -21.28
N ALA A 67 6.07 -0.18 -21.40
CA ALA A 67 7.44 -0.25 -21.91
C ALA A 67 8.34 -1.06 -20.97
N GLN A 68 8.35 -0.73 -19.68
CA GLN A 68 9.18 -1.42 -18.68
C GLN A 68 8.72 -2.87 -18.43
N ASP A 69 7.41 -3.09 -18.46
CA ASP A 69 6.78 -4.39 -18.29
C ASP A 69 7.18 -5.38 -19.40
N LYS A 70 7.29 -4.90 -20.65
CA LYS A 70 7.85 -5.68 -21.76
C LYS A 70 9.32 -6.04 -21.53
N GLU A 71 10.12 -5.09 -21.04
CA GLU A 71 11.54 -5.32 -20.73
C GLU A 71 11.75 -6.32 -19.58
N ASN A 72 10.86 -6.31 -18.58
CA ASN A 72 10.89 -7.25 -17.47
C ASN A 72 10.60 -8.70 -17.89
N MET A 73 9.86 -8.90 -18.98
CA MET A 73 9.57 -10.24 -19.53
C MET A 73 10.74 -10.85 -20.33
N MET A 74 11.79 -10.07 -20.60
CA MET A 74 13.00 -10.58 -21.24
C MET A 74 13.82 -11.38 -20.21
N LYS A 75 13.77 -12.71 -20.28
CA LYS A 75 14.47 -13.60 -19.34
C LYS A 75 15.99 -13.58 -19.58
N ARG A 76 16.69 -12.71 -18.86
CA ARG A 76 18.16 -12.60 -18.93
C ARG A 76 18.79 -13.52 -17.90
N GLN A 77 19.56 -14.50 -18.36
CA GLN A 77 20.40 -15.31 -17.46
C GLN A 77 21.61 -14.49 -17.01
N SER A 78 21.78 -14.34 -15.70
CA SER A 78 22.81 -13.50 -15.12
C SER A 78 23.16 -13.97 -13.71
N ASN A 79 24.46 -14.01 -13.39
CA ASN A 79 24.95 -14.27 -12.04
C ASN A 79 24.63 -13.12 -11.07
N ILE A 80 24.23 -11.97 -11.60
CA ILE A 80 23.73 -10.81 -10.86
C ILE A 80 22.24 -10.60 -11.19
N PHE A 81 21.44 -11.67 -11.09
CA PHE A 81 20.04 -11.72 -11.54
C PHE A 81 19.22 -10.48 -11.20
N PHE A 82 19.16 -10.12 -9.92
CA PHE A 82 18.39 -9.00 -9.43
C PHE A 82 18.94 -7.65 -9.90
N LEU A 83 20.19 -7.52 -10.34
CA LEU A 83 20.69 -6.27 -10.91
C LEU A 83 20.32 -6.09 -12.39
N THR A 84 19.85 -7.14 -13.06
CA THR A 84 19.62 -7.12 -14.52
C THR A 84 18.19 -7.49 -14.93
N ASN A 85 17.34 -7.87 -13.97
CA ASN A 85 15.97 -8.33 -14.22
C ASN A 85 14.98 -7.68 -13.25
N TRP A 86 13.72 -7.62 -13.69
CA TRP A 86 12.57 -7.19 -12.89
C TRP A 86 12.79 -5.83 -12.22
N GLU A 87 12.84 -4.77 -13.02
CA GLU A 87 12.92 -3.39 -12.53
C GLU A 87 11.53 -2.83 -12.18
N PRO A 88 11.44 -1.80 -11.32
CA PRO A 88 10.21 -1.08 -11.07
C PRO A 88 9.53 -0.64 -12.37
N ASN A 89 8.32 -1.13 -12.62
CA ASN A 89 7.50 -0.77 -13.78
C ASN A 89 6.35 0.17 -13.41
N PHE A 90 6.33 0.67 -12.18
CA PHE A 90 5.35 1.64 -11.70
C PHE A 90 6.00 2.61 -10.72
N HIS A 91 5.57 3.87 -10.72
CA HIS A 91 6.11 4.88 -9.81
C HIS A 91 5.11 5.22 -8.69
N CYS A 92 5.43 4.95 -7.43
CA CYS A 92 4.61 5.44 -6.32
C CYS A 92 5.12 6.79 -5.81
N SER A 93 4.39 7.87 -6.08
CA SER A 93 4.84 9.25 -5.79
C SER A 93 5.09 9.53 -4.30
N HIS A 94 4.40 8.82 -3.41
CA HIS A 94 4.55 8.95 -1.96
C HIS A 94 5.01 7.65 -1.32
N ALA A 95 5.85 6.86 -2.01
CA ALA A 95 6.49 5.71 -1.38
C ALA A 95 7.33 6.15 -0.18
N ARG A 96 7.22 5.44 0.95
CA ARG A 96 8.01 5.68 2.15
C ARG A 96 8.55 4.38 2.68
N ARG A 97 9.80 4.44 3.14
CA ARG A 97 10.41 3.35 3.87
C ARG A 97 9.89 3.35 5.30
N VAL A 98 9.43 2.20 5.78
CA VAL A 98 8.83 2.00 7.10
C VAL A 98 9.61 0.92 7.85
N GLY A 99 9.96 1.19 9.11
CA GLY A 99 10.82 0.32 9.92
C GLY A 99 12.30 0.71 9.90
N ARG A 100 13.17 -0.16 10.43
CA ARG A 100 14.62 0.12 10.56
C ARG A 100 15.29 0.32 9.20
N MET A 101 16.19 1.31 9.12
CA MET A 101 17.09 1.49 7.98
C MET A 101 18.01 0.28 7.80
N GLY A 102 18.28 -0.11 6.55
CA GLY A 102 19.07 -1.31 6.26
C GLY A 102 18.18 -2.54 6.15
N ASP A 103 18.40 -3.53 7.01
CA ASP A 103 17.66 -4.80 6.99
C ASP A 103 16.33 -4.70 7.77
N GLY A 104 15.31 -5.42 7.31
CA GLY A 104 14.00 -5.57 7.96
C GLY A 104 12.92 -4.51 7.65
N GLY A 105 13.28 -3.24 7.45
CA GLY A 105 12.33 -2.19 7.06
C GLY A 105 11.94 -2.29 5.58
N LYS A 106 10.69 -1.98 5.22
CA LYS A 106 10.16 -2.18 3.84
C LYS A 106 9.55 -0.90 3.26
N TRP A 107 9.42 -0.82 1.94
CA TRP A 107 8.82 0.33 1.24
C TRP A 107 7.31 0.21 1.08
N VAL A 108 6.53 1.12 1.68
CA VAL A 108 5.07 1.19 1.57
C VAL A 108 4.69 2.28 0.56
N CYS A 109 3.80 1.98 -0.38
CA CYS A 109 3.26 2.97 -1.30
C CYS A 109 2.17 3.80 -0.62
N ASP A 110 2.39 5.12 -0.57
CA ASP A 110 1.47 6.14 -0.07
C ASP A 110 0.79 5.77 1.28
N PRO A 111 1.59 5.60 2.36
CA PRO A 111 1.03 5.34 3.69
C PRO A 111 0.15 6.51 4.19
N TYR A 112 0.30 7.72 3.64
CA TYR A 112 -0.58 8.84 3.96
C TYR A 112 -2.02 8.57 3.51
N ARG A 113 -2.21 7.96 2.34
CA ARG A 113 -3.55 7.58 1.87
C ARG A 113 -4.13 6.38 2.59
N LEU A 114 -3.29 5.48 3.10
CA LEU A 114 -3.73 4.45 4.05
C LEU A 114 -4.17 5.07 5.40
N LYS A 115 -3.58 6.20 5.78
CA LYS A 115 -3.95 6.94 7.00
C LYS A 115 -5.41 7.40 7.02
N SER A 116 -6.00 7.70 5.86
CA SER A 116 -7.40 8.11 5.76
C SER A 116 -8.41 6.95 5.72
N ARG A 117 -7.96 5.69 5.69
CA ARG A 117 -8.84 4.51 5.68
C ARG A 117 -9.08 4.00 7.09
N LEU A 118 -10.33 4.04 7.54
CA LEU A 118 -10.69 3.67 8.92
C LEU A 118 -10.47 2.19 9.26
N ASP A 119 -10.57 1.30 8.28
CA ASP A 119 -10.56 -0.16 8.45
C ASP A 119 -9.22 -0.83 8.11
N CYS A 120 -8.12 -0.07 8.18
CA CYS A 120 -6.80 -0.50 7.76
C CYS A 120 -6.34 -1.82 8.42
N LEU A 121 -5.91 -2.77 7.58
CA LEU A 121 -5.45 -4.10 7.99
C LEU A 121 -4.06 -4.41 7.41
N VAL A 122 -3.13 -4.77 8.29
CA VAL A 122 -1.73 -5.07 7.96
C VAL A 122 -1.38 -6.47 8.45
N TYR A 123 -0.87 -7.32 7.56
CA TYR A 123 -0.29 -8.60 7.90
C TYR A 123 1.23 -8.52 7.76
N SER A 124 1.97 -8.98 8.76
CA SER A 124 3.43 -9.05 8.75
C SER A 124 3.87 -10.47 9.04
N VAL A 125 4.50 -11.13 8.08
CA VAL A 125 4.86 -12.55 8.16
C VAL A 125 6.37 -12.67 8.20
N GLY A 126 6.88 -13.40 9.20
CA GLY A 126 8.31 -13.53 9.46
C GLY A 126 8.87 -12.26 10.08
N SER A 127 8.58 -12.11 11.37
CA SER A 127 9.09 -10.99 12.17
C SER A 127 10.51 -11.24 12.67
N ASN A 128 10.84 -12.51 12.93
CA ASN A 128 12.07 -12.94 13.59
C ASN A 128 12.39 -12.14 14.86
N GLY A 129 11.36 -11.67 15.58
CA GLY A 129 11.49 -10.82 16.76
C GLY A 129 11.83 -9.35 16.50
N ASP A 130 12.01 -8.94 15.24
CA ASP A 130 12.12 -7.53 14.85
C ASP A 130 10.73 -6.96 14.56
N PHE A 131 10.25 -6.09 15.46
CA PHE A 131 8.96 -5.41 15.33
C PHE A 131 9.08 -3.97 14.84
N SER A 132 10.23 -3.57 14.29
CA SER A 132 10.47 -2.18 13.91
C SER A 132 9.53 -1.69 12.80
N PHE A 133 9.19 -2.55 11.84
CA PHE A 133 8.21 -2.27 10.80
C PHE A 133 6.83 -2.01 11.41
N GLU A 134 6.35 -2.88 12.28
CA GLU A 134 5.04 -2.78 12.92
C GLU A 134 4.95 -1.54 13.81
N VAL A 135 6.00 -1.27 14.59
CA VAL A 135 6.09 -0.06 15.43
C VAL A 135 5.97 1.20 14.57
N ASP A 136 6.66 1.26 13.44
CA ASP A 136 6.69 2.46 12.59
C ASP A 136 5.41 2.61 11.73
N MET A 137 4.83 1.49 11.30
CA MET A 137 3.48 1.43 10.74
C MET A 137 2.47 2.00 11.74
N LYS A 138 2.51 1.57 13.01
CA LYS A 138 1.59 2.02 14.06
C LYS A 138 1.78 3.49 14.41
N LYS A 139 3.00 4.02 14.36
CA LYS A 139 3.25 5.47 14.52
C LYS A 139 2.63 6.30 13.39
N THR A 140 2.76 5.83 12.15
CA THR A 140 2.27 6.55 10.96
C THR A 140 0.76 6.42 10.81
N MET A 141 0.21 5.25 11.14
CA MET A 141 -1.19 4.86 10.95
C MET A 141 -1.70 4.16 12.23
N PRO A 142 -1.98 4.91 13.31
CA PRO A 142 -2.29 4.35 14.63
C PRO A 142 -3.58 3.53 14.69
N HIS A 143 -4.51 3.75 13.76
CA HIS A 143 -5.76 3.02 13.64
C HIS A 143 -5.61 1.67 12.91
N CYS A 144 -4.50 1.43 12.19
CA CYS A 144 -4.30 0.14 11.51
C CYS A 144 -4.24 -1.01 12.52
N GLU A 145 -4.98 -2.06 12.21
CA GLU A 145 -4.89 -3.35 12.87
C GLU A 145 -3.75 -4.16 12.27
N ILE A 146 -2.81 -4.58 13.11
CA ILE A 146 -1.58 -5.24 12.67
C ILE A 146 -1.55 -6.65 13.25
N HIS A 147 -1.50 -7.65 12.38
CA HIS A 147 -1.29 -9.05 12.75
C HIS A 147 0.11 -9.47 12.32
N THR A 148 0.90 -9.94 13.30
CA THR A 148 2.25 -10.43 13.04
C THR A 148 2.26 -11.95 13.23
N PHE A 149 2.83 -12.65 12.26
CA PHE A 149 2.87 -14.10 12.18
C PHE A 149 4.31 -14.59 12.12
N ASP A 150 4.63 -15.57 12.93
CA ASP A 150 5.95 -16.20 12.93
C ASP A 150 5.88 -17.65 13.39
N GLN A 151 6.82 -18.49 12.94
CA GLN A 151 6.94 -19.86 13.42
C GLN A 151 7.42 -19.92 14.88
N ASN A 152 8.31 -18.99 15.24
CA ASN A 152 8.87 -18.87 16.57
C ASN A 152 7.95 -17.99 17.42
N ARG A 153 8.04 -18.14 18.75
CA ARG A 153 7.26 -17.31 19.67
C ARG A 153 8.05 -16.06 20.05
N TYR A 154 7.49 -14.90 19.74
CA TYR A 154 8.01 -13.61 20.16
C TYR A 154 6.94 -12.82 20.92
N VAL A 155 7.36 -11.74 21.57
CA VAL A 155 6.47 -10.81 22.29
C VAL A 155 6.38 -9.53 21.48
N CYS A 156 5.25 -9.33 20.81
CA CYS A 156 4.97 -8.04 20.17
C CYS A 156 4.88 -6.94 21.23
N PRO A 157 5.43 -5.74 20.97
CA PRO A 157 5.26 -4.61 21.88
C PRO A 157 3.78 -4.29 22.12
N LYS A 158 3.47 -3.86 23.34
CA LYS A 158 2.10 -3.56 23.75
C LYS A 158 1.47 -2.51 22.82
N ASP A 159 0.22 -2.73 22.45
CA ASP A 159 -0.61 -1.85 21.61
C ASP A 159 -0.08 -1.64 20.17
N ILE A 160 0.92 -2.43 19.74
CA ILE A 160 1.49 -2.36 18.38
C ILE A 160 0.83 -3.39 17.45
N CYS A 161 0.84 -4.66 17.83
CA CYS A 161 0.33 -5.74 16.98
C CYS A 161 -0.21 -6.92 17.79
N ILE A 162 -1.02 -7.75 17.12
CA ILE A 162 -1.50 -9.03 17.64
C ILE A 162 -0.57 -10.12 17.07
N PHE A 163 0.14 -10.82 17.96
CA PHE A 163 1.10 -11.83 17.57
C PHE A 163 0.45 -13.22 17.45
N HIS A 164 0.80 -13.94 16.39
CA HIS A 164 0.33 -15.29 16.08
C HIS A 164 1.52 -16.21 15.83
N GLN A 165 1.66 -17.26 16.64
CA GLN A 165 2.66 -18.30 16.39
C GLN A 165 2.11 -19.28 15.33
N ILE A 166 2.27 -18.94 14.05
CA ILE A 166 1.69 -19.64 12.91
C ILE A 166 2.70 -19.64 11.75
N THR A 167 2.86 -20.81 11.12
CA THR A 167 3.55 -20.95 9.84
C THR A 167 2.53 -21.04 8.71
N PHE A 168 2.73 -20.27 7.63
CA PHE A 168 1.89 -20.37 6.44
C PHE A 168 2.25 -21.61 5.60
N GLY A 169 1.24 -22.25 5.02
CA GLY A 169 1.42 -23.42 4.17
C GLY A 169 0.10 -24.12 3.84
N ASN A 170 0.18 -25.40 3.48
CA ASN A 170 -0.98 -26.19 3.03
C ASN A 170 -1.45 -27.23 4.07
N GLY A 171 -1.00 -27.13 5.33
CA GLY A 171 -1.31 -28.10 6.39
C GLY A 171 -0.34 -29.27 6.48
N THR A 172 0.35 -29.61 5.40
CA THR A 172 1.28 -30.75 5.35
C THR A 172 2.73 -30.33 5.17
N HIS A 173 2.97 -29.17 4.54
CA HIS A 173 4.30 -28.65 4.26
C HIS A 173 4.38 -27.18 4.73
N PRO A 174 4.98 -26.91 5.90
CA PRO A 174 5.29 -27.89 6.95
C PRO A 174 4.01 -28.43 7.63
N PRO A 175 4.08 -29.59 8.31
CA PRO A 175 2.94 -30.13 9.04
C PRO A 175 2.39 -29.14 10.07
N GLY A 176 1.07 -28.97 10.09
CA GLY A 176 0.40 -28.02 10.99
C GLY A 176 0.43 -26.56 10.52
N SER A 177 1.01 -26.27 9.36
CA SER A 177 0.91 -24.95 8.73
C SER A 177 -0.54 -24.60 8.38
N LYS A 178 -0.85 -23.30 8.31
CA LYS A 178 -2.19 -22.83 7.95
C LYS A 178 -2.18 -22.12 6.61
N SER A 179 -3.24 -22.33 5.83
CA SER A 179 -3.41 -21.64 4.56
C SER A 179 -3.76 -20.17 4.77
N TRP A 180 -3.45 -19.34 3.77
CA TRP A 180 -3.84 -17.93 3.73
C TRP A 180 -5.34 -17.76 3.98
N THR A 181 -6.16 -18.53 3.27
CA THR A 181 -7.63 -18.49 3.39
C THR A 181 -8.11 -18.91 4.78
N THR A 182 -7.49 -19.94 5.37
CA THR A 182 -7.82 -20.39 6.74
C THR A 182 -7.58 -19.29 7.76
N ILE A 183 -6.44 -18.60 7.68
CA ILE A 183 -6.10 -17.52 8.62
C ILE A 183 -7.06 -16.34 8.47
N ILE A 184 -7.39 -15.95 7.23
CA ILE A 184 -8.39 -14.90 6.97
C ILE A 184 -9.74 -15.27 7.58
N GLN A 185 -10.15 -16.54 7.50
CA GLN A 185 -11.41 -17.02 8.09
C GLN A 185 -11.37 -17.01 9.62
N GLU A 186 -10.33 -17.59 10.22
CA GLU A 186 -10.18 -17.67 11.68
C GLU A 186 -10.11 -16.29 12.34
N LEU A 187 -9.53 -15.30 11.65
CA LEU A 187 -9.44 -13.92 12.11
C LEU A 187 -10.68 -13.07 11.72
N ASN A 188 -11.69 -13.66 11.08
CA ASN A 188 -12.90 -12.96 10.61
C ASN A 188 -12.63 -11.81 9.62
N HIS A 189 -11.62 -11.96 8.75
CA HIS A 189 -11.19 -10.95 7.79
C HIS A 189 -11.68 -11.19 6.36
N VAL A 190 -12.61 -12.15 6.15
CA VAL A 190 -13.10 -12.56 4.81
C VAL A 190 -13.66 -11.40 3.98
N GLN A 191 -14.23 -10.38 4.64
CA GLN A 191 -14.82 -9.20 3.99
C GLN A 191 -13.95 -7.94 4.14
N ARG A 192 -12.71 -8.08 4.61
CA ARG A 192 -11.80 -6.96 4.83
C ARG A 192 -10.72 -6.92 3.77
N LYS A 193 -10.36 -5.71 3.35
CA LYS A 193 -9.22 -5.49 2.45
C LYS A 193 -7.94 -5.54 3.26
N ILE A 194 -7.07 -6.49 2.96
CA ILE A 194 -5.71 -6.52 3.49
C ILE A 194 -4.91 -5.44 2.76
N ASN A 195 -4.52 -4.37 3.45
CA ASN A 195 -3.89 -3.22 2.80
C ASN A 195 -2.41 -3.46 2.53
N VAL A 196 -1.71 -4.09 3.47
CA VAL A 196 -0.28 -4.36 3.38
C VAL A 196 0.00 -5.77 3.87
N LEU A 197 0.74 -6.53 3.07
CA LEU A 197 1.36 -7.78 3.48
C LEU A 197 2.89 -7.62 3.42
N LYS A 198 3.57 -7.65 4.56
CA LYS A 198 5.02 -7.86 4.65
C LYS A 198 5.32 -9.36 4.68
N ILE A 199 6.31 -9.81 3.92
CA ILE A 199 6.80 -11.19 3.88
C ILE A 199 8.31 -11.17 4.00
N ASP A 200 8.84 -11.88 4.99
CA ASP A 200 10.27 -12.05 5.21
C ASP A 200 10.52 -13.37 5.95
N ILE A 201 10.51 -14.49 5.23
CA ILE A 201 10.42 -15.85 5.77
C ILE A 201 11.57 -16.75 5.29
N GLU A 202 12.74 -16.17 5.08
CA GLU A 202 14.01 -16.88 4.93
C GLU A 202 14.03 -17.94 3.80
N GLY A 203 13.55 -17.57 2.61
CA GLY A 203 13.45 -18.45 1.45
C GLY A 203 12.11 -19.20 1.32
N GLY A 204 11.27 -19.15 2.37
CA GLY A 204 9.91 -19.71 2.33
C GLY A 204 8.97 -19.00 1.36
N GLU A 205 9.35 -17.84 0.82
CA GLU A 205 8.58 -17.02 -0.10
C GLU A 205 8.15 -17.84 -1.32
N TYR A 206 9.07 -18.57 -1.94
CA TYR A 206 8.82 -19.33 -3.17
C TYR A 206 7.80 -20.45 -3.00
N PHE A 207 7.61 -20.96 -1.78
CA PHE A 207 6.59 -21.96 -1.48
C PHE A 207 5.26 -21.32 -1.03
N PHE A 208 5.32 -20.30 -0.19
CA PHE A 208 4.14 -19.61 0.31
C PHE A 208 3.40 -18.86 -0.82
N PHE A 209 4.15 -18.29 -1.75
CA PHE A 209 3.61 -17.36 -2.72
C PHE A 209 2.62 -17.99 -3.72
N PRO A 210 2.87 -19.17 -4.32
CA PRO A 210 1.89 -19.85 -5.14
C PRO A 210 0.58 -20.16 -4.40
N LEU A 211 0.63 -20.42 -3.09
CA LEU A 211 -0.55 -20.66 -2.26
C LEU A 211 -1.34 -19.36 -2.04
N LEU A 212 -0.64 -18.26 -1.75
CA LEU A 212 -1.26 -16.93 -1.65
C LEU A 212 -1.99 -16.56 -2.96
N MET A 213 -1.37 -16.81 -4.11
CA MET A 213 -1.93 -16.40 -5.41
C MET A 213 -3.17 -17.18 -5.85
N GLN A 214 -3.43 -18.35 -5.24
CA GLN A 214 -4.67 -19.12 -5.41
C GLN A 214 -5.88 -18.51 -4.67
N ALA A 215 -5.65 -17.56 -3.75
CA ALA A 215 -6.73 -16.89 -3.04
C ALA A 215 -7.62 -16.10 -4.00
N SER A 216 -8.88 -15.89 -3.61
CA SER A 216 -9.80 -15.03 -4.37
C SER A 216 -9.26 -13.61 -4.49
N ALA A 217 -9.62 -12.90 -5.56
CA ALA A 217 -9.10 -11.55 -5.81
C ALA A 217 -9.34 -10.57 -4.65
N ASN A 218 -10.47 -10.71 -3.92
CA ASN A 218 -10.80 -9.88 -2.77
C ASN A 218 -9.96 -10.18 -1.53
N SER A 219 -9.37 -11.38 -1.45
CA SER A 219 -8.53 -11.82 -0.32
C SER A 219 -7.05 -11.51 -0.55
N LEU A 220 -6.69 -10.97 -1.72
CA LEU A 220 -5.31 -10.62 -2.03
C LEU A 220 -4.93 -9.25 -1.43
N PRO A 221 -3.71 -9.10 -0.89
CA PRO A 221 -3.26 -7.83 -0.34
C PRO A 221 -3.21 -6.71 -1.39
N GLN A 222 -3.56 -5.48 -1.02
CA GLN A 222 -3.38 -4.34 -1.93
C GLN A 222 -1.90 -4.07 -2.19
N GLN A 223 -1.04 -4.23 -1.19
CA GLN A 223 0.41 -4.08 -1.31
C GLN A 223 1.10 -5.33 -0.76
N ILE A 224 2.12 -5.81 -1.47
CA ILE A 224 2.99 -6.90 -1.03
C ILE A 224 4.40 -6.36 -0.95
N LEU A 225 5.02 -6.51 0.22
CA LEU A 225 6.38 -6.09 0.53
C LEU A 225 7.14 -7.35 0.89
N VAL A 226 8.19 -7.68 0.14
CA VAL A 226 8.82 -8.99 0.25
C VAL A 226 10.32 -8.88 0.09
N GLU A 227 11.05 -9.58 0.93
CA GLU A 227 12.46 -9.88 0.67
C GLU A 227 12.57 -11.18 -0.13
N LEU A 228 13.33 -11.14 -1.21
CA LEU A 228 13.59 -12.30 -2.05
C LEU A 228 15.01 -12.81 -1.81
N HIS A 229 15.08 -14.05 -1.34
CA HIS A 229 16.32 -14.78 -1.13
C HIS A 229 16.83 -15.40 -2.44
N PRO A 230 18.15 -15.52 -2.62
CA PRO A 230 18.70 -16.06 -3.85
C PRO A 230 18.38 -17.54 -4.05
N ILE A 231 17.77 -17.86 -5.19
CA ILE A 231 17.46 -19.23 -5.63
C ILE A 231 17.64 -19.34 -7.15
N ASP A 232 17.21 -20.46 -7.77
CA ASP A 232 17.22 -20.64 -9.22
C ASP A 232 16.50 -19.49 -9.95
N PRO A 233 17.14 -18.84 -10.94
CA PRO A 233 16.55 -17.74 -11.70
C PRO A 233 15.18 -18.04 -12.33
N ASN A 234 14.88 -19.28 -12.72
CA ASN A 234 13.57 -19.61 -13.29
C ASN A 234 12.48 -19.58 -12.22
N MET A 235 12.78 -20.02 -10.99
CA MET A 235 11.84 -19.88 -9.87
C MET A 235 11.60 -18.42 -9.53
N ILE A 236 12.64 -17.58 -9.59
CA ILE A 236 12.49 -16.14 -9.38
C ILE A 236 11.63 -15.52 -10.49
N HIS A 237 11.86 -15.84 -11.76
CA HIS A 237 10.97 -15.41 -12.85
C HIS A 237 9.52 -15.84 -12.62
N GLY A 238 9.29 -17.10 -12.22
CA GLY A 238 7.95 -17.62 -11.93
C GLY A 238 7.24 -16.85 -10.81
N PHE A 239 7.98 -16.45 -9.76
CA PHE A 239 7.45 -15.59 -8.69
C PHE A 239 6.89 -14.26 -9.24
N PHE A 240 7.65 -13.57 -10.08
CA PHE A 240 7.20 -12.30 -10.66
C PHE A 240 6.10 -12.46 -11.71
N GLU A 241 6.12 -13.54 -12.50
CA GLU A 241 5.07 -13.86 -13.47
C GLU A 241 3.72 -14.07 -12.77
N LEU A 242 3.70 -14.77 -11.63
CA LEU A 242 2.48 -14.91 -10.82
C LEU A 242 1.93 -13.57 -10.33
N LEU A 243 2.80 -12.66 -9.87
CA LEU A 243 2.38 -11.30 -9.46
C LEU A 243 1.76 -10.52 -10.61
N ARG A 244 2.43 -10.56 -11.76
CA ARG A 244 1.96 -9.93 -12.99
C ARG A 244 0.59 -10.46 -13.40
N GLU A 245 0.39 -11.77 -13.41
CA GLU A 245 -0.91 -12.41 -13.72
C GLU A 245 -2.02 -12.02 -12.74
N ARG A 246 -1.66 -11.70 -11.50
CA ARG A 246 -2.59 -11.24 -10.46
C ARG A 246 -2.68 -9.71 -10.38
N HIS A 247 -2.22 -9.01 -11.41
CA HIS A 247 -2.34 -7.56 -11.61
C HIS A 247 -1.57 -6.72 -10.59
N TYR A 248 -0.39 -7.21 -10.19
CA TYR A 248 0.55 -6.43 -9.41
C TYR A 248 1.60 -5.76 -10.29
N VAL A 249 1.98 -4.55 -9.91
CA VAL A 249 3.08 -3.79 -10.50
C VAL A 249 4.19 -3.60 -9.47
N ILE A 250 5.44 -3.54 -9.92
CA ILE A 250 6.61 -3.29 -9.07
C ILE A 250 6.77 -1.79 -8.91
N PHE A 251 6.66 -1.28 -7.69
CA PHE A 251 6.88 0.15 -7.41
C PHE A 251 8.18 0.43 -6.67
N ASN A 252 8.81 -0.58 -6.07
CA ASN A 252 10.11 -0.43 -5.45
C ASN A 252 10.94 -1.72 -5.56
N LYS A 253 12.25 -1.52 -5.61
CA LYS A 253 13.29 -2.54 -5.60
C LYS A 253 14.51 -1.96 -4.91
N GLU A 254 15.02 -2.62 -3.88
CA GLU A 254 16.18 -2.18 -3.11
C GLU A 254 17.08 -3.38 -2.79
N PRO A 255 18.40 -3.30 -2.99
CA PRO A 255 19.31 -4.34 -2.52
C PRO A 255 19.37 -4.35 -0.98
N ASN A 256 19.30 -5.53 -0.36
CA ASN A 256 19.62 -5.67 1.05
C ASN A 256 21.16 -5.68 1.21
N LEU A 257 21.73 -4.49 1.42
CA LEU A 257 23.17 -4.31 1.51
C LEU A 257 23.81 -4.98 2.73
N ILE A 258 23.00 -5.37 3.73
CA ILE A 258 23.47 -6.05 4.94
C ILE A 258 23.51 -7.57 4.71
N ALA A 259 22.44 -8.16 4.14
CA ALA A 259 22.39 -9.58 3.82
C ALA A 259 23.31 -9.97 2.65
N GLY A 260 23.55 -9.03 1.72
CA GLY A 260 24.52 -9.13 0.65
C GLY A 260 23.93 -8.95 -0.75
N HIS A 261 24.80 -8.89 -1.76
CA HIS A 261 24.45 -8.50 -3.14
C HIS A 261 23.44 -9.39 -3.89
N ARG A 262 22.94 -10.46 -3.27
CA ARG A 262 21.99 -11.40 -3.85
C ARG A 262 20.60 -11.37 -3.19
N PHE A 263 20.41 -10.51 -2.20
CA PHE A 263 19.15 -10.33 -1.47
C PHE A 263 18.53 -8.99 -1.87
N PHE A 264 17.26 -9.01 -2.23
CA PHE A 264 16.57 -7.82 -2.70
C PHE A 264 15.20 -7.71 -2.09
N GLU A 265 14.88 -6.52 -1.63
CA GLU A 265 13.54 -6.14 -1.23
C GLU A 265 12.77 -5.63 -2.43
N TYR A 266 11.56 -6.14 -2.60
CA TYR A 266 10.60 -5.71 -3.61
C TYR A 266 9.31 -5.24 -2.96
N ALA A 267 8.69 -4.26 -3.60
CA ALA A 267 7.38 -3.78 -3.20
C ALA A 267 6.44 -3.70 -4.40
N PHE A 268 5.25 -4.25 -4.22
CA PHE A 268 4.25 -4.41 -5.26
C PHE A 268 2.95 -3.74 -4.88
N LEU A 269 2.28 -3.16 -5.88
CA LEU A 269 0.95 -2.57 -5.75
C LEU A 269 -0.02 -3.32 -6.65
N LYS A 270 -1.15 -3.75 -6.09
CA LYS A 270 -2.25 -4.32 -6.86
C LYS A 270 -3.05 -3.22 -7.52
N LEU A 271 -3.27 -3.34 -8.83
CA LEU A 271 -4.14 -2.45 -9.61
C LEU A 271 -5.38 -3.19 -10.11
N ASN A 272 -6.39 -2.41 -10.51
CA ASN A 272 -7.58 -2.96 -11.13
C ASN A 272 -7.22 -3.49 -12.53
N PRO A 273 -7.81 -4.61 -12.99
CA PRO A 273 -7.58 -5.14 -14.35
C PRO A 273 -7.81 -4.11 -15.48
N LEU A 274 -8.62 -3.08 -15.27
CA LEU A 274 -8.83 -1.99 -16.22
C LEU A 274 -7.53 -1.23 -16.56
N PHE A 275 -6.59 -1.12 -15.62
CA PHE A 275 -5.28 -0.49 -15.87
C PHE A 275 -4.52 -1.14 -17.02
N PHE A 276 -4.65 -2.46 -17.15
CA PHE A 276 -3.87 -3.26 -18.09
C PHE A 276 -4.52 -3.36 -19.47
N LYS A 277 -5.77 -2.89 -19.62
CA LYS A 277 -6.44 -2.84 -20.92
C LYS A 277 -5.78 -1.82 -21.84
N SER A 278 -5.79 -2.10 -23.14
CA SER A 278 -5.40 -1.13 -24.16
C SER A 278 -6.32 0.09 -24.10
N LEU A 279 -5.75 1.28 -24.32
CA LEU A 279 -6.58 2.46 -24.57
C LEU A 279 -7.32 2.21 -25.90
N PRO A 280 -8.61 2.59 -26.04
CA PRO A 280 -9.25 2.61 -27.33
C PRO A 280 -8.36 3.42 -28.27
N ALA A 281 -8.06 2.88 -29.46
CA ALA A 281 -7.40 3.68 -30.49
C ALA A 281 -8.20 4.97 -30.63
N SER A 282 -7.54 6.12 -30.42
CA SER A 282 -8.17 7.41 -30.70
C SER A 282 -8.73 7.31 -32.10
N SER A 283 -10.05 7.46 -32.25
CA SER A 283 -10.68 7.60 -33.55
C SER A 283 -10.11 8.86 -34.19
N GLY A 284 -8.98 8.70 -34.86
CA GLY A 284 -8.38 9.73 -35.68
C GLY A 284 -9.41 10.05 -36.75
N THR A 285 -10.04 11.21 -36.62
CA THR A 285 -10.66 11.90 -37.73
C THR A 285 -9.56 12.05 -38.79
N LYS A 286 -9.61 11.17 -39.79
CA LYS A 286 -9.01 11.41 -41.09
C LYS A 286 -9.69 12.59 -41.76
#